data_AF-A0A1W1CIA5-F1
#
_entry.id   AF-A0A1W1CIA5-F1
#
_cell.length_a   1.000
_cell.length_b   1.000
_cell.length_c   1.000
_cell.angle_alpha   90.00
_cell.angle_beta   90.00
_cell.angle_gamma   90.00
#
_symmetry.space_group_name_H-M   'P 1'
#
loop_
_entity.id
_entity.type
_entity.pdbx_description
1 polymer ?
#
loop_
_entity_poly.entity_id
_entity_poly.type
_entity_poly.pdbx_seq_one_letter_code
_entity_poly.pdbx_strand_id
1 'polypeptide(L)'
;MRYLKYFIIFLVSWSLWGCSEPSYSRQNSAYIVLKTPTFKYADMGFLYENSDAVKAEIYSSGQALMTLKISKDSVCMSRLKCMSKNAFNAQVLSRDYPKDIAENIFRGKPVFSGVNMTKKSNGFTQTIKNPGKYNIEYRVLNNEILFRDTINEILIKVIKQ
;
A
#
# COMPACT_ATOMS: atom_id res chain seq x y z
N MET A 1 -25.91 -39.54 24.04
CA MET A 1 -26.43 -38.17 24.29
C MET A 1 -25.44 -37.24 24.99
N ARG A 2 -24.64 -37.69 25.98
CA ARG A 2 -23.67 -36.83 26.69
C ARG A 2 -22.55 -36.27 25.80
N TYR A 3 -22.01 -37.08 24.87
CA TYR A 3 -20.96 -36.67 23.92
C TYR A 3 -21.44 -35.70 22.83
N LEU A 4 -22.73 -35.75 22.44
CA LEU A 4 -23.32 -34.82 21.47
C LEU A 4 -23.43 -33.39 22.02
N LYS A 5 -23.69 -33.26 23.33
CA LYS A 5 -23.66 -31.96 24.03
C LYS A 5 -22.25 -31.36 24.05
N TYR A 6 -21.22 -32.16 24.35
CA TYR A 6 -19.83 -31.68 24.30
C TYR A 6 -19.38 -31.34 22.88
N PHE A 7 -19.81 -32.10 21.87
CA PHE A 7 -19.55 -31.81 20.47
C PHE A 7 -20.19 -30.49 20.03
N ILE A 8 -21.45 -30.22 20.41
CA ILE A 8 -22.13 -28.94 20.12
C ILE A 8 -21.43 -27.77 20.84
N ILE A 9 -21.03 -27.93 22.10
CA ILE A 9 -20.32 -26.89 22.85
C ILE A 9 -18.96 -26.57 22.19
N PHE A 10 -18.26 -27.60 21.72
CA PHE A 10 -16.99 -27.45 21.01
C PHE A 10 -17.16 -26.76 19.64
N LEU A 11 -18.21 -27.10 18.90
CA LEU A 11 -18.52 -26.52 17.60
C LEU A 11 -18.97 -25.05 17.71
N VAL A 12 -19.72 -24.70 18.77
CA VAL A 12 -20.05 -23.31 19.11
C VAL A 12 -18.81 -22.53 19.56
N SER A 13 -17.93 -23.13 20.36
CA SER A 13 -16.68 -22.51 20.81
C SER A 13 -15.72 -22.19 19.66
N TRP A 14 -15.72 -22.98 18.58
CA TRP A 14 -14.86 -22.74 17.43
C TRP A 14 -15.39 -21.62 16.52
N SER A 15 -16.70 -21.37 16.53
CA SER A 15 -17.35 -20.37 15.68
C SER A 15 -17.13 -18.91 16.10
N LEU A 16 -16.60 -18.66 17.30
CA LEU A 16 -16.37 -17.30 17.82
C LEU A 16 -15.01 -16.70 17.42
N TRP A 17 -14.18 -17.42 16.67
CA TRP A 17 -12.88 -16.92 16.22
C TRP A 17 -13.05 -16.20 14.87
N GLY A 18 -13.79 -15.09 14.90
CA GLY A 18 -13.96 -14.21 13.74
C GLY A 18 -12.68 -13.44 13.44
N CYS A 19 -12.30 -13.36 12.16
CA CYS A 19 -11.20 -12.50 11.71
C CYS A 19 -11.71 -11.06 11.64
N SER A 20 -11.24 -10.20 12.55
CA SER A 20 -11.61 -8.78 12.58
C SER A 20 -10.80 -7.97 11.56
N GLU A 21 -11.47 -7.15 10.74
CA GLU A 21 -10.78 -6.19 9.89
C GLU A 21 -10.17 -5.06 10.76
N PRO A 22 -8.97 -4.55 10.43
CA PRO A 22 -8.35 -3.48 11.20
C PRO A 22 -9.21 -2.21 11.11
N SER A 23 -9.40 -1.53 12.24
CA SER A 23 -10.04 -0.22 12.28
C SER A 23 -9.10 0.84 11.71
N TYR A 24 -9.57 1.61 10.72
CA TYR A 24 -8.79 2.70 10.13
C TYR A 24 -9.15 4.02 10.83
N SER A 25 -8.14 4.81 11.21
CA SER A 25 -8.35 6.07 11.93
C SER A 25 -8.49 7.27 10.98
N ARG A 26 -7.95 7.17 9.76
CA ARG A 26 -8.08 8.20 8.72
C ARG A 26 -8.54 7.58 7.42
N GLN A 27 -9.43 8.27 6.73
CA GLN A 27 -9.91 7.95 5.40
C GLN A 27 -9.96 9.25 4.59
N ASN A 28 -9.34 9.26 3.42
CA ASN A 28 -9.41 10.39 2.49
C ASN A 28 -9.79 9.86 1.11
N SER A 29 -10.68 10.58 0.42
CA SER A 29 -10.83 10.37 -1.02
C SER A 29 -9.57 10.86 -1.73
N ALA A 30 -9.15 10.14 -2.76
CA ALA A 30 -7.94 10.49 -3.49
C ALA A 30 -8.05 10.09 -4.95
N TYR A 31 -7.42 10.88 -5.81
CA TYR A 31 -7.08 10.43 -7.16
C TYR A 31 -5.79 9.60 -7.08
N ILE A 32 -5.86 8.33 -7.46
CA ILE A 32 -4.75 7.37 -7.31
C ILE A 32 -4.32 6.88 -8.69
N VAL A 33 -3.04 7.09 -9.00
CA VAL A 33 -2.37 6.50 -10.16
C VAL A 33 -1.40 5.44 -9.66
N LEU A 34 -1.57 4.22 -10.13
CA LEU A 34 -0.66 3.09 -9.89
C LEU A 34 -0.34 2.46 -11.23
N LYS A 35 0.77 2.91 -11.81
CA LYS A 35 1.32 2.36 -13.05
C LYS A 35 2.57 1.56 -12.68
N THR A 36 2.52 0.27 -12.97
CA THR A 36 3.66 -0.66 -12.91
C THR A 36 3.74 -1.42 -14.24
N PRO A 37 4.81 -2.19 -14.49
CA PRO A 37 4.85 -3.10 -15.63
C PRO A 37 3.71 -4.15 -15.62
N THR A 38 3.25 -4.54 -14.42
CA THR A 38 2.26 -5.61 -14.25
C THR A 38 0.80 -5.15 -14.34
N PHE A 39 0.50 -3.92 -13.92
CA PHE A 39 -0.86 -3.37 -13.96
C PHE A 39 -0.83 -1.84 -13.96
N LYS A 40 -1.93 -1.25 -14.43
CA LYS A 40 -2.08 0.20 -14.55
C LYS A 40 -3.48 0.62 -14.13
N TYR A 41 -3.57 1.48 -13.12
CA TYR A 41 -4.80 2.09 -12.63
C TYR A 41 -4.62 3.60 -12.51
N ALA A 42 -5.67 4.35 -12.81
CA ALA A 42 -5.69 5.80 -12.72
C ALA A 42 -7.14 6.28 -12.53
N ASP A 43 -7.63 6.24 -11.30
CA ASP A 43 -9.03 6.57 -11.00
C ASP A 43 -9.17 7.10 -9.56
N MET A 44 -10.39 7.53 -9.23
CA MET A 44 -10.78 7.92 -7.89
C MET A 44 -10.85 6.71 -6.96
N GLY A 45 -10.52 6.96 -5.71
CA GLY A 45 -10.45 5.93 -4.70
C GLY A 45 -10.41 6.50 -3.29
N PHE A 46 -10.13 5.61 -2.34
CA PHE A 46 -9.95 5.96 -0.94
C PHE A 46 -8.62 5.46 -0.42
N LEU A 47 -7.95 6.31 0.35
CA LEU A 47 -6.78 5.97 1.13
C LEU A 47 -7.15 5.91 2.60
N TYR A 48 -7.01 4.73 3.19
CA TYR A 48 -7.25 4.46 4.60
C TYR A 48 -5.92 4.28 5.32
N GLU A 49 -5.77 4.90 6.48
CA GLU A 49 -4.54 4.85 7.26
C GLU A 49 -4.87 4.60 8.73
N ASN A 50 -4.06 3.77 9.37
CA ASN A 50 -3.90 3.73 10.82
C ASN A 50 -2.41 3.54 11.15
N SER A 51 -2.09 3.29 12.43
CA SER A 51 -0.72 3.02 12.90
C SER A 51 -0.08 1.82 12.20
N ASP A 52 -0.86 0.77 11.94
CA ASP A 52 -0.34 -0.57 11.58
C ASP A 52 -0.43 -0.90 10.09
N ALA A 53 -1.26 -0.16 9.36
CA ALA A 53 -1.60 -0.44 7.98
C ALA A 53 -1.97 0.81 7.18
N VAL A 54 -1.77 0.71 5.88
CA VAL A 54 -2.34 1.59 4.86
C VAL A 54 -3.13 0.73 3.88
N LYS A 55 -4.29 1.21 3.45
CA LYS A 55 -5.09 0.56 2.42
C LYS A 55 -5.46 1.59 1.35
N ALA A 56 -5.17 1.27 0.10
CA ALA A 56 -5.66 2.03 -1.05
C ALA A 56 -6.71 1.19 -1.78
N GLU A 57 -7.86 1.78 -2.06
CA GLU A 57 -8.91 1.16 -2.87
C GLU A 57 -9.25 2.07 -4.04
N ILE A 58 -9.23 1.51 -5.25
CA ILE A 58 -9.64 2.20 -6.46
C ILE A 58 -10.99 1.61 -6.89
N TYR A 59 -11.95 2.48 -7.14
CA TYR A 59 -13.32 2.10 -7.47
C TYR A 59 -13.63 2.40 -8.93
N SER A 60 -14.40 1.51 -9.56
CA SER A 60 -14.95 1.73 -10.90
C SER A 60 -16.39 1.23 -10.91
N SER A 61 -17.31 2.06 -11.41
CA SER A 61 -18.75 1.74 -11.47
C SER A 61 -19.34 1.21 -10.16
N GLY A 62 -18.93 1.78 -9.02
CA GLY A 62 -19.41 1.41 -7.68
C GLY A 62 -18.81 0.13 -7.08
N GLN A 63 -17.88 -0.53 -7.78
CA GLN A 63 -17.19 -1.72 -7.27
C GLN A 63 -15.70 -1.44 -7.04
N ALA A 64 -15.11 -2.08 -6.03
CA ALA A 64 -13.68 -2.01 -5.79
C ALA A 64 -12.94 -2.78 -6.89
N LEU A 65 -12.36 -2.04 -7.84
CA LEU A 65 -11.60 -2.61 -8.96
C LEU A 65 -10.22 -3.12 -8.49
N MET A 66 -9.63 -2.45 -7.50
CA MET A 66 -8.35 -2.84 -6.92
C MET A 66 -8.29 -2.45 -5.45
N THR A 67 -7.74 -3.35 -4.63
CA THR A 67 -7.45 -3.09 -3.22
C THR A 67 -5.99 -3.41 -2.94
N LEU A 68 -5.22 -2.43 -2.46
CA LEU A 68 -3.85 -2.62 -1.99
C LEU A 68 -3.80 -2.36 -0.49
N LYS A 69 -3.67 -3.42 0.31
CA LYS A 69 -3.48 -3.33 1.76
C LYS A 69 -2.02 -3.61 2.10
N ILE A 70 -1.37 -2.65 2.73
CA ILE A 70 0.00 -2.74 3.21
C ILE A 70 -0.05 -2.79 4.74
N SER A 71 0.45 -3.87 5.31
CA SER A 71 0.56 -4.07 6.76
C SER A 71 2.02 -4.30 7.13
N LYS A 72 2.33 -4.46 8.43
CA LYS A 72 3.71 -4.62 8.93
C LYS A 72 4.59 -5.56 8.09
N ASP A 73 4.09 -6.75 7.75
CA ASP A 73 4.89 -7.80 7.10
C ASP A 73 4.40 -8.20 5.71
N SER A 74 3.23 -7.73 5.28
CA SER A 74 2.59 -8.20 4.05
C SER A 74 1.98 -7.07 3.22
N VAL A 75 1.90 -7.32 1.92
CA VAL A 75 1.12 -6.55 0.97
C VAL A 75 0.09 -7.46 0.32
N CYS A 76 -1.17 -7.06 0.34
CA CYS A 76 -2.28 -7.79 -0.24
C CYS A 76 -2.91 -6.97 -1.36
N MET A 77 -3.02 -7.57 -2.55
CA MET A 77 -3.69 -6.94 -3.72
C MET A 77 -5.16 -7.37 -3.86
N SER A 78 -5.59 -8.30 -3.01
CA SER A 78 -6.97 -8.74 -2.83
C SER A 78 -7.09 -9.41 -1.47
N ARG A 79 -8.31 -9.81 -1.06
CA ARG A 79 -8.54 -10.56 0.19
C ARG A 79 -7.80 -11.90 0.26
N LEU A 80 -7.53 -12.53 -0.89
CA LEU A 80 -6.93 -13.86 -0.96
C LEU A 80 -5.46 -13.86 -1.37
N LYS A 81 -4.98 -12.77 -1.99
CA LYS A 81 -3.62 -12.69 -2.55
C LYS A 81 -2.77 -11.73 -1.73
N CYS A 82 -2.11 -12.27 -0.71
CA CYS A 82 -1.11 -11.59 0.11
C CYS A 82 0.28 -12.15 -0.14
N MET A 83 1.29 -11.31 -0.05
CA MET A 83 2.70 -11.69 -0.16
C MET A 83 3.55 -10.86 0.80
N SER A 84 4.78 -11.29 1.06
CA SER A 84 5.72 -10.49 1.85
C SER A 84 6.04 -9.17 1.12
N LYS A 85 6.42 -8.13 1.88
CA LYS A 85 6.83 -6.85 1.30
C LYS A 85 7.96 -7.00 0.25
N ASN A 86 8.95 -7.85 0.51
CA ASN A 86 10.04 -8.11 -0.46
C ASN A 86 9.54 -8.81 -1.72
N ALA A 87 8.62 -9.78 -1.58
CA ALA A 87 8.03 -10.45 -2.72
C ALA A 87 7.19 -9.47 -3.57
N PHE A 88 6.43 -8.59 -2.92
CA PHE A 88 5.69 -7.53 -3.60
C PHE A 88 6.62 -6.60 -4.37
N ASN A 89 7.70 -6.13 -3.74
CA ASN A 89 8.68 -5.29 -4.42
C ASN A 89 9.26 -5.99 -5.65
N ALA A 90 9.68 -7.26 -5.52
CA ALA A 90 10.26 -8.01 -6.63
C ALA A 90 9.28 -8.29 -7.78
N GLN A 91 7.99 -8.48 -7.48
CA GLN A 91 6.97 -8.83 -8.47
C GLN A 91 6.30 -7.63 -9.13
N VAL A 92 6.08 -6.55 -8.37
CA VAL A 92 5.23 -5.42 -8.76
C VAL A 92 6.01 -4.11 -8.90
N LEU A 93 7.05 -3.92 -8.08
CA LEU A 93 7.91 -2.74 -8.11
C LEU A 93 9.29 -3.12 -8.68
N SER A 94 10.35 -2.96 -7.89
CA SER A 94 11.69 -3.46 -8.20
C SER A 94 12.26 -4.25 -7.03
N ARG A 95 13.00 -5.32 -7.33
CA ARG A 95 13.73 -6.13 -6.34
C ARG A 95 14.82 -5.35 -5.60
N ASP A 96 15.31 -4.25 -6.20
CA ASP A 96 16.36 -3.40 -5.62
C ASP A 96 15.81 -2.39 -4.60
N TYR A 97 14.49 -2.37 -4.37
CA TYR A 97 13.88 -1.44 -3.45
C TYR A 97 13.89 -1.93 -1.99
N PRO A 98 14.05 -1.02 -1.02
CA PRO A 98 13.90 -1.33 0.40
C PRO A 98 12.52 -1.94 0.71
N LYS A 99 12.49 -2.89 1.66
CA LYS A 99 11.28 -3.62 2.09
C LYS A 99 10.06 -2.70 2.29
N ASP A 100 10.24 -1.57 2.97
CA ASP A 100 9.13 -0.70 3.37
C ASP A 100 8.79 0.40 2.37
N ILE A 101 9.35 0.37 1.14
CA ILE A 101 9.18 1.45 0.17
C ILE A 101 7.71 1.74 -0.15
N ALA A 102 6.90 0.71 -0.38
CA ALA A 102 5.49 0.88 -0.72
C ALA A 102 4.73 1.56 0.42
N GLU A 103 4.96 1.12 1.66
CA GLU A 103 4.36 1.73 2.83
C GLU A 103 4.77 3.21 2.96
N ASN A 104 6.06 3.49 2.82
CA ASN A 104 6.57 4.86 2.92
C ASN A 104 5.99 5.77 1.84
N ILE A 105 5.89 5.29 0.59
CA ILE A 105 5.26 6.05 -0.50
C ILE A 105 3.83 6.41 -0.14
N PHE A 106 2.97 5.44 0.20
CA PHE A 106 1.56 5.71 0.47
C PHE A 106 1.32 6.51 1.75
N ARG A 107 2.25 6.47 2.72
CA ARG A 107 2.21 7.33 3.91
C ARG A 107 2.80 8.73 3.67
N GLY A 108 3.38 9.01 2.51
CA GLY A 108 4.10 10.25 2.25
C GLY A 108 5.36 10.42 3.11
N LYS A 109 5.99 9.32 3.52
CA LYS A 109 7.24 9.34 4.30
C LYS A 109 8.46 9.27 3.37
N PRO A 110 9.63 9.78 3.80
CA PRO A 110 10.86 9.64 3.03
C PRO A 110 11.16 8.17 2.71
N VAL A 111 11.64 7.92 1.50
CA VAL A 111 12.08 6.59 1.03
C VAL A 111 13.59 6.49 1.08
N PHE A 112 14.13 5.27 1.00
CA PHE A 112 15.59 5.01 1.07
C PHE A 112 16.26 5.73 2.24
N SER A 113 15.65 5.66 3.43
CA SER A 113 16.14 6.32 4.64
C SER A 113 16.39 7.83 4.50
N GLY A 114 15.68 8.51 3.60
CA GLY A 114 15.79 9.96 3.40
C GLY A 114 16.97 10.40 2.53
N VAL A 115 17.60 9.49 1.77
CA VAL A 115 18.68 9.84 0.84
C VAL A 115 18.27 10.98 -0.10
N ASN A 116 19.16 11.96 -0.24
CA ASN A 116 19.01 13.14 -1.11
C ASN A 116 17.70 13.92 -0.90
N MET A 117 17.20 13.96 0.34
CA MET A 117 15.99 14.70 0.67
C MET A 117 16.26 16.19 0.80
N THR A 118 15.51 16.98 0.02
CA THR A 118 15.43 18.43 0.15
C THR A 118 14.10 18.81 0.78
N LYS A 119 14.13 19.43 1.96
CA LYS A 119 12.92 19.97 2.59
C LYS A 119 12.42 21.19 1.82
N LYS A 120 11.10 21.35 1.79
CA LYS A 120 10.38 22.50 1.26
C LYS A 120 9.43 23.01 2.33
N SER A 121 8.93 24.25 2.21
CA SER A 121 7.98 24.82 3.16
C SER A 121 6.69 23.99 3.29
N ASN A 122 6.32 23.26 2.22
CA ASN A 122 5.11 22.48 2.12
C ASN A 122 5.35 20.97 1.92
N GLY A 123 6.54 20.47 2.29
CA GLY A 123 6.86 19.04 2.20
C GLY A 123 8.32 18.77 1.86
N PHE A 124 8.58 17.82 0.95
CA PHE A 124 9.94 17.45 0.57
C PHE A 124 10.03 16.85 -0.84
N THR A 125 11.26 16.80 -1.36
CA THR A 125 11.61 16.14 -2.61
C THR A 125 12.84 15.25 -2.43
N GLN A 126 12.92 14.12 -3.13
CA GLN A 126 14.10 13.25 -3.19
C GLN A 126 14.44 12.92 -4.64
N THR A 127 15.74 12.92 -4.96
CA THR A 127 16.27 12.41 -6.24
C THR A 127 17.26 11.29 -5.94
N ILE A 128 16.89 10.06 -6.31
CA ILE A 128 17.61 8.86 -5.91
C ILE A 128 17.98 8.08 -7.16
N LYS A 129 19.29 7.92 -7.41
CA LYS A 129 19.82 7.30 -8.61
C LYS A 129 20.72 6.13 -8.25
N ASN A 130 20.54 5.03 -8.96
CA ASN A 130 21.46 3.91 -8.96
C ASN A 130 21.53 3.38 -10.40
N PRO A 131 22.63 3.63 -11.13
CA PRO A 131 22.76 3.28 -12.54
C PRO A 131 22.37 1.83 -12.82
N GLY A 132 21.49 1.64 -13.80
CA GLY A 132 20.99 0.31 -14.19
C GLY A 132 19.94 -0.31 -13.25
N LYS A 133 19.69 0.28 -12.08
CA LYS A 133 18.72 -0.25 -11.08
C LYS A 133 17.49 0.62 -10.93
N TYR A 134 17.66 1.92 -10.73
CA TYR A 134 16.54 2.86 -10.56
C TYR A 134 16.96 4.32 -10.78
N ASN A 135 16.03 5.13 -11.29
CA ASN A 135 16.17 6.58 -11.39
C ASN A 135 14.87 7.22 -10.93
N ILE A 136 14.85 7.55 -9.63
CA ILE A 136 13.66 7.91 -8.86
C ILE A 136 13.61 9.42 -8.63
N GLU A 137 12.47 9.99 -8.97
CA GLU A 137 12.02 11.30 -8.54
C GLU A 137 10.84 11.12 -7.60
N TYR A 138 11.00 11.59 -6.35
CA TYR A 138 9.96 11.50 -5.34
C TYR A 138 9.63 12.87 -4.77
N ARG A 139 8.34 13.19 -4.68
CA ARG A 139 7.84 14.46 -4.16
C ARG A 139 6.64 14.19 -3.26
N VAL A 140 6.64 14.81 -2.09
CA VAL A 140 5.49 14.87 -1.20
C VAL A 140 5.29 16.35 -0.89
N LEU A 141 4.30 16.96 -1.53
CA LEU A 141 4.06 18.41 -1.46
C LEU A 141 2.57 18.65 -1.31
N ASN A 142 2.18 19.45 -0.31
CA ASN A 142 0.77 19.69 0.03
C ASN A 142 0.03 18.34 0.23
N ASN A 143 -0.99 18.10 -0.59
CA ASN A 143 -1.82 16.88 -0.58
C ASN A 143 -1.42 15.89 -1.70
N GLU A 144 -0.32 16.14 -2.42
CA GLU A 144 0.17 15.30 -3.51
C GLU A 144 1.39 14.49 -3.08
N ILE A 145 1.32 13.17 -3.31
CA ILE A 145 2.44 12.25 -3.31
C ILE A 145 2.70 11.86 -4.76
N LEU A 146 3.94 11.99 -5.22
CA LEU A 146 4.38 11.53 -6.53
C LEU A 146 5.70 10.79 -6.40
N PHE A 147 5.69 9.49 -6.70
CA PHE A 147 6.86 8.64 -6.85
C PHE A 147 6.95 8.20 -8.31
N ARG A 148 8.08 8.49 -8.97
CA ARG A 148 8.32 8.11 -10.35
C ARG A 148 9.70 7.47 -10.47
N ASP A 149 9.76 6.22 -10.90
CA ASP A 149 10.98 5.58 -11.36
C ASP A 149 10.94 5.40 -12.87
N THR A 150 11.89 6.05 -13.55
CA THR A 150 11.98 6.01 -15.01
C THR A 150 12.60 4.73 -15.55
N ILE A 151 13.44 4.03 -14.77
CA ILE A 151 14.10 2.78 -15.20
C ILE A 151 13.14 1.60 -15.08
N ASN A 152 12.45 1.49 -13.95
CA ASN A 152 11.50 0.39 -13.71
C ASN A 152 10.07 0.68 -14.23
N GLU A 153 9.87 1.82 -14.91
CA GLU A 153 8.58 2.28 -15.45
C GLU A 153 7.45 2.40 -14.41
N ILE A 154 7.80 2.72 -13.16
CA ILE A 154 6.86 2.83 -12.04
C ILE A 154 6.42 4.27 -11.86
N LEU A 155 5.12 4.49 -11.76
CA LEU A 155 4.53 5.77 -11.35
C LEU A 155 3.45 5.50 -10.30
N ILE A 156 3.65 6.06 -9.11
CA ILE A 156 2.68 6.09 -8.03
C ILE A 156 2.34 7.55 -7.75
N LYS A 157 1.10 7.95 -7.97
CA LYS A 157 0.59 9.29 -7.65
C LYS A 157 -0.62 9.17 -6.75
N VAL A 158 -0.68 9.98 -5.69
CA VAL A 158 -1.85 10.10 -4.81
C VAL A 158 -2.11 11.57 -4.56
N ILE A 159 -3.28 12.07 -4.96
CA ILE A 159 -3.74 13.43 -4.65
C ILE A 159 -4.93 13.30 -3.69
N LYS A 160 -4.74 13.67 -2.43
CA LYS A 160 -5.80 13.66 -1.40
C LYS A 160 -6.70 14.89 -1.59
N GLN A 161 -8.02 14.69 -1.52
CA GLN A 161 -9.03 15.75 -1.57
C GLN A 161 -9.27 16.35 -0.19
#